data_AF-A0A022RJW2-F1
#
_entry.id   AF-A0A022RJW2-F1
#
_cell.length_a   1.000
_cell.length_b   1.000
_cell.length_c   1.000
_cell.angle_alpha   90.00
_cell.angle_beta   90.00
_cell.angle_gamma   90.00
#
_symmetry.space_group_name_H-M   'P 1'
#
loop_
_entity.id
_entity.type
_entity.pdbx_description
1 polymer ?
#
loop_
_entity_poly.entity_id
_entity_poly.type
_entity_poly.pdbx_seq_one_letter_code
_entity_poly.pdbx_strand_id
1 'polypeptide(L)'
;MDSVHSGITYDDSRIRKFEEEKRGILIDEQSIELQKLNWFAMEKRIMGLVEKLNLSNILSVAKEISKEDLIAGRGLFCQAVMKSQLKYPESSNIYAALVAVINSEFPDCGLLLVKRVVLRFKSAHDSGDKKLIEASLKFVAHLVNQRIVYELLACDVLLLLLGNPNSDNVELAVGFCTQCGLLLQNFAPLKLRQIFGEFLHVLRKGEVGKRVQVMILKLFSVKKSRFRNYQCVVDELDDIVEVDEQVTHDVSLLMHEIYPENSVDEFNPNLEFDYGHEIRSDRTVRIWCEDVEDGDEVSSDDVAKFEDKIG
;
A
#
# COMPACT_ATOMS: atom_id res chain seq x y z
N MET A 1 50.54 67.91 21.17
CA MET A 1 50.12 67.64 19.78
C MET A 1 49.88 66.15 19.68
N ASP A 2 48.60 65.83 19.66
CA ASP A 2 48.02 64.51 19.77
C ASP A 2 48.25 63.64 18.52
N SER A 3 48.42 62.33 18.70
CA SER A 3 47.72 61.34 17.87
C SER A 3 47.78 59.97 18.53
N VAL A 4 46.74 59.63 19.30
CA VAL A 4 46.47 58.27 19.76
C VAL A 4 45.67 57.58 18.66
N HIS A 5 46.33 56.73 17.86
CA HIS A 5 45.65 55.77 17.02
C HIS A 5 45.27 54.56 17.88
N SER A 6 44.08 54.60 18.47
CA SER A 6 43.46 53.42 19.09
C SER A 6 42.95 52.49 17.99
N GLY A 7 43.82 51.57 17.54
CA GLY A 7 43.38 50.44 16.74
C GLY A 7 42.48 49.56 17.59
N ILE A 8 41.17 49.63 17.39
CA ILE A 8 40.22 48.67 17.95
C ILE A 8 40.47 47.35 17.22
N THR A 9 41.26 46.46 17.82
CA THR A 9 41.35 45.08 17.36
C THR A 9 40.02 44.41 17.70
N TYR A 10 39.13 44.27 16.71
CA TYR A 10 37.95 43.44 16.85
C TYR A 10 38.41 42.02 17.20
N ASP A 11 37.81 41.44 18.23
CA ASP A 11 38.09 40.09 18.72
C ASP A 11 37.67 39.07 17.64
N ASP A 12 38.61 38.79 16.73
CA ASP A 12 38.49 37.93 15.56
C ASP A 12 38.06 36.49 15.94
N SER A 13 38.24 36.10 17.21
CA SER A 13 37.81 34.80 17.73
C SER A 13 36.28 34.67 17.86
N ARG A 14 35.58 35.75 18.25
CA ARG A 14 34.12 35.77 18.34
C ARG A 14 33.46 35.81 16.97
N ILE A 15 34.07 36.52 16.02
CA ILE A 15 33.60 36.58 14.64
C ILE A 15 33.76 35.22 13.98
N ARG A 16 34.92 34.56 14.12
CA ARG A 16 35.14 33.19 13.62
C ARG A 16 34.18 32.18 14.22
N LYS A 17 33.92 32.24 15.53
CA LYS A 17 32.95 31.34 16.18
C LYS A 17 31.53 31.54 15.65
N PHE A 18 31.11 32.78 15.43
CA PHE A 18 29.82 33.10 14.83
C PHE A 18 29.76 32.66 13.35
N GLU A 19 30.85 32.79 12.59
CA GLU A 19 30.94 32.32 11.21
C GLU A 19 30.95 30.78 11.11
N GLU A 20 31.58 30.08 12.05
CA GLU A 20 31.56 28.62 12.17
C GLU A 20 30.18 28.09 12.59
N GLU A 21 29.52 28.71 13.57
CA GLU A 21 28.14 28.41 13.95
C GLU A 21 27.19 28.66 12.77
N LYS A 22 27.33 29.79 12.07
CA LYS A 22 26.56 30.09 10.86
C LYS A 22 26.85 29.11 9.73
N ARG A 23 28.10 28.65 9.55
CA ARG A 23 28.45 27.58 8.59
C ARG A 23 27.80 26.26 8.98
N GLY A 24 27.83 25.90 10.26
CA GLY A 24 27.17 24.69 10.76
C GLY A 24 25.67 24.71 10.50
N ILE A 25 25.00 25.83 10.78
CA ILE A 25 23.58 26.04 10.47
C ILE A 25 23.32 25.95 8.95
N LEU A 26 24.16 26.57 8.11
CA LEU A 26 24.01 26.51 6.66
C LEU A 26 24.21 25.09 6.10
N ILE A 27 25.14 24.32 6.65
CA ILE A 27 25.38 22.92 6.25
C ILE A 27 24.20 22.04 6.68
N ASP A 28 23.65 22.27 7.87
CA ASP A 28 22.46 21.56 8.38
C ASP A 28 21.20 21.91 7.57
N GLU A 29 21.00 23.20 7.24
CA GLU A 29 19.94 23.65 6.34
C GLU A 29 20.08 23.05 4.94
N GLN A 30 21.29 23.01 4.36
CA GLN A 30 21.54 22.36 3.07
C GLN A 30 21.32 20.85 3.12
N SER A 31 21.64 20.20 4.25
CA SER A 31 21.37 18.77 4.49
C SER A 31 19.86 18.50 4.54
N ILE A 32 19.09 19.33 5.26
CA ILE A 32 17.63 19.23 5.35
C ILE A 32 16.98 19.48 3.98
N GLU A 33 17.44 20.49 3.23
CA GLU A 33 16.96 20.76 1.87
C GLU A 33 17.21 19.56 0.93
N LEU A 34 18.38 18.93 1.03
CA LEU A 34 18.72 17.73 0.27
C LEU A 34 17.83 16.54 0.65
N GLN A 35 17.61 16.29 1.95
CA GLN A 35 16.70 15.25 2.42
C GLN A 35 15.27 15.47 1.91
N LYS A 36 14.79 16.72 1.95
CA LYS A 36 13.48 17.09 1.43
C LYS A 36 13.39 16.88 -0.08
N LEU A 37 14.43 17.21 -0.83
CA LEU A 37 14.49 16.92 -2.27
C LEU A 37 14.44 15.42 -2.55
N ASN A 38 15.19 14.62 -1.78
CA ASN A 38 15.19 13.17 -1.87
C ASN A 38 13.81 12.58 -1.55
N TRP A 39 13.11 13.10 -0.54
CA TRP A 39 11.75 12.70 -0.20
C TRP A 39 10.77 12.91 -1.36
N PHE A 40 10.77 14.11 -1.97
CA PHE A 40 9.90 14.37 -3.12
C PHE A 40 10.30 13.57 -4.36
N ALA A 41 11.58 13.27 -4.53
CA ALA A 41 12.04 12.40 -5.60
C ALA A 41 11.54 10.95 -5.39
N MET A 42 11.60 10.45 -4.15
CA MET A 42 11.06 9.15 -3.75
C MET A 42 9.55 9.08 -3.98
N GLU A 43 8.78 10.09 -3.54
CA GLU A 43 7.33 10.18 -3.81
C GLU A 43 7.03 10.06 -5.31
N LYS A 44 7.74 10.82 -6.15
CA LYS A 44 7.56 10.79 -7.61
C LYS A 44 7.93 9.44 -8.22
N ARG A 45 9.01 8.81 -7.76
CA ARG A 45 9.44 7.50 -8.27
C ARG A 45 8.42 6.41 -7.91
N ILE A 46 8.03 6.31 -6.65
CA ILE A 46 7.02 5.36 -6.18
C ILE A 46 5.71 5.56 -6.97
N MET A 47 5.23 6.80 -7.07
CA MET A 47 4.01 7.12 -7.83
C MET A 47 4.14 6.67 -9.30
N GLY A 48 5.23 7.04 -9.97
CA GLY A 48 5.44 6.73 -11.38
C GLY A 48 5.61 5.24 -11.67
N LEU A 49 6.12 4.46 -10.71
CA LEU A 49 6.21 3.00 -10.79
C LEU A 49 4.82 2.36 -10.64
N VAL A 50 4.06 2.76 -9.61
CA VAL A 50 2.71 2.24 -9.34
C VAL A 50 1.73 2.57 -10.48
N GLU A 51 1.81 3.76 -11.09
CA GLU A 51 0.94 4.15 -12.21
C GLU A 51 1.16 3.31 -13.48
N LYS A 52 2.35 2.73 -13.64
CA LYS A 52 2.73 1.89 -14.79
C LYS A 52 2.57 0.39 -14.52
N LEU A 53 2.05 0.03 -13.33
CA LEU A 53 1.86 -1.34 -12.91
C LEU A 53 0.87 -2.08 -13.82
N ASN A 54 1.24 -3.29 -14.21
CA ASN A 54 0.41 -4.23 -14.95
C ASN A 54 0.83 -5.67 -14.61
N LEU A 55 0.10 -6.67 -15.13
CA LEU A 55 0.34 -8.08 -14.78
C LEU A 55 1.77 -8.57 -15.06
N SER A 56 2.43 -8.07 -16.11
CA SER A 56 3.74 -8.59 -16.52
C SER A 56 4.92 -7.93 -15.82
N ASN A 57 4.72 -6.85 -15.06
CA ASN A 57 5.81 -6.10 -14.43
C ASN A 57 5.74 -6.00 -12.90
N ILE A 58 4.80 -6.69 -12.25
CA ILE A 58 4.57 -6.59 -10.80
C ILE A 58 5.85 -6.82 -10.00
N LEU A 59 6.56 -7.93 -10.24
CA LEU A 59 7.78 -8.26 -9.51
C LEU A 59 8.90 -7.24 -9.77
N SER A 60 9.10 -6.81 -11.01
CA SER A 60 10.10 -5.77 -11.32
C SER A 60 9.78 -4.43 -10.66
N VAL A 61 8.51 -4.04 -10.62
CA VAL A 61 8.06 -2.80 -9.96
C VAL A 61 8.23 -2.92 -8.45
N ALA A 62 7.89 -4.07 -7.87
CA ALA A 62 8.09 -4.32 -6.44
C ALA A 62 9.58 -4.21 -6.08
N LYS A 63 10.47 -4.86 -6.84
CA LYS A 63 11.93 -4.76 -6.67
C LYS A 63 12.44 -3.32 -6.69
N GLU A 64 11.99 -2.52 -7.66
CA GLU A 64 12.38 -1.10 -7.73
C GLU A 64 11.84 -0.27 -6.56
N ILE A 65 10.61 -0.55 -6.10
CA ILE A 65 10.04 0.12 -4.93
C ILE A 65 10.80 -0.29 -3.65
N SER A 66 11.20 -1.55 -3.50
CA SER A 66 11.95 -2.05 -2.34
C SER A 66 13.36 -1.45 -2.20
N LYS A 67 13.89 -0.82 -3.26
CA LYS A 67 15.15 -0.04 -3.20
C LYS A 67 14.99 1.32 -2.51
N GLU A 68 13.76 1.83 -2.41
CA GLU A 68 13.46 3.06 -1.68
C GLU A 68 13.35 2.80 -0.18
N ASP A 69 13.48 3.84 0.65
CA ASP A 69 13.24 3.71 2.09
C ASP A 69 11.73 3.63 2.36
N LEU A 70 11.18 2.42 2.29
CA LEU A 70 9.78 2.15 2.58
C LEU A 70 9.42 2.23 4.06
N ILE A 71 10.39 2.23 4.98
CA ILE A 71 10.08 2.36 6.41
C ILE A 71 9.66 3.81 6.68
N ALA A 72 10.43 4.78 6.18
CA ALA A 72 10.05 6.19 6.21
C ALA A 72 8.94 6.51 5.19
N GLY A 73 9.06 5.96 3.99
CA GLY A 73 8.18 6.19 2.83
C GLY A 73 6.88 5.38 2.80
N ARG A 74 6.55 4.60 3.84
CA ARG A 74 5.33 3.76 3.86
C ARG A 74 4.05 4.54 3.57
N GLY A 75 3.97 5.79 4.03
CA GLY A 75 2.85 6.68 3.76
C GLY A 75 2.73 7.01 2.28
N LEU A 76 3.86 7.34 1.64
CA LEU A 76 3.94 7.61 0.20
C LEU A 76 3.56 6.40 -0.65
N PHE A 77 4.04 5.21 -0.29
CA PHE A 77 3.63 3.95 -0.94
C PHE A 77 2.13 3.72 -0.83
N CYS A 78 1.57 3.82 0.39
CA CYS A 78 0.14 3.65 0.61
C CYS A 78 -0.68 4.65 -0.21
N GLN A 79 -0.27 5.92 -0.26
CA GLN A 79 -0.93 6.94 -1.06
C GLN A 79 -0.88 6.63 -2.56
N ALA A 80 0.28 6.24 -3.08
CA ALA A 80 0.45 5.92 -4.50
C ALA A 80 -0.47 4.76 -4.92
N VAL A 81 -0.49 3.67 -4.16
CA VAL A 81 -1.35 2.52 -4.42
C VAL A 81 -2.83 2.90 -4.32
N MET A 82 -3.25 3.60 -3.26
CA MET A 82 -4.65 3.95 -3.07
C MET A 82 -5.17 4.94 -4.13
N LYS A 83 -4.35 5.93 -4.54
CA LYS A 83 -4.69 6.88 -5.60
C LYS A 83 -4.84 6.18 -6.96
N SER A 84 -3.88 5.34 -7.32
CA SER A 84 -3.90 4.59 -8.58
C SER A 84 -5.04 3.56 -8.64
N GLN A 85 -5.29 2.83 -7.55
CA GLN A 85 -6.42 1.90 -7.45
C GLN A 85 -7.77 2.62 -7.56
N LEU A 86 -7.92 3.80 -6.96
CA LEU A 86 -9.16 4.58 -7.08
C LEU A 86 -9.44 5.05 -8.51
N LYS A 87 -8.37 5.38 -9.26
CA LYS A 87 -8.45 5.76 -10.68
C LYS A 87 -8.77 4.56 -11.58
N TYR A 88 -8.28 3.37 -11.22
CA TYR A 88 -8.46 2.13 -11.98
C TYR A 88 -8.96 0.95 -11.11
N PRO A 89 -10.23 0.96 -10.65
CA PRO A 89 -10.74 -0.07 -9.74
C PRO A 89 -10.78 -1.49 -10.32
N GLU A 90 -10.87 -1.62 -11.65
CA GLU A 90 -10.86 -2.93 -12.32
C GLU A 90 -9.51 -3.64 -12.22
N SER A 91 -8.41 -2.91 -11.96
CA SER A 91 -7.07 -3.46 -11.77
C SER A 91 -6.74 -3.72 -10.29
N SER A 92 -7.76 -3.77 -9.41
CA SER A 92 -7.56 -3.94 -7.96
C SER A 92 -6.80 -5.22 -7.60
N ASN A 93 -6.92 -6.29 -8.39
CA ASN A 93 -6.15 -7.52 -8.25
C ASN A 93 -4.64 -7.30 -8.46
N ILE A 94 -4.26 -6.48 -9.45
CA ILE A 94 -2.86 -6.14 -9.77
C ILE A 94 -2.25 -5.34 -8.63
N TYR A 95 -2.96 -4.32 -8.13
CA TYR A 95 -2.51 -3.54 -6.99
C TYR A 95 -2.42 -4.37 -5.71
N ALA A 96 -3.36 -5.29 -5.46
CA ALA A 96 -3.29 -6.19 -4.32
C ALA A 96 -2.10 -7.15 -4.42
N ALA A 97 -1.75 -7.64 -5.62
CA ALA A 97 -0.56 -8.45 -5.82
C ALA A 97 0.74 -7.68 -5.53
N LEU A 98 0.87 -6.44 -6.00
CA LEU A 98 2.01 -5.58 -5.63
C LEU A 98 2.11 -5.41 -4.11
N VAL A 99 0.98 -5.16 -3.45
CA VAL A 99 0.95 -5.02 -1.99
C VAL A 99 1.35 -6.31 -1.31
N ALA A 100 0.96 -7.48 -1.83
CA ALA A 100 1.35 -8.77 -1.26
C ALA A 100 2.87 -8.93 -1.23
N VAL A 101 3.56 -8.62 -2.34
CA VAL A 101 5.03 -8.66 -2.43
C VAL A 101 5.67 -7.68 -1.45
N ILE A 102 5.24 -6.42 -1.46
CA ILE A 102 5.81 -5.43 -0.54
C ILE A 102 5.52 -5.79 0.92
N ASN A 103 4.40 -6.45 1.21
CA ASN A 103 3.98 -6.83 2.55
C ASN A 103 4.76 -8.03 3.12
N SER A 104 5.31 -8.93 2.30
CA SER A 104 6.18 -10.00 2.81
C SER A 104 7.50 -9.43 3.35
N GLU A 105 8.02 -8.37 2.72
CA GLU A 105 9.26 -7.71 3.16
C GLU A 105 9.03 -6.59 4.19
N PHE A 106 8.00 -5.77 3.96
CA PHE A 106 7.64 -4.60 4.76
C PHE A 106 6.19 -4.68 5.27
N PRO A 107 5.92 -5.53 6.29
CA PRO A 107 4.57 -5.72 6.83
C PRO A 107 3.87 -4.44 7.30
N ASP A 108 4.64 -3.46 7.79
CA ASP A 108 4.11 -2.16 8.23
C ASP A 108 3.44 -1.39 7.08
N CYS A 109 3.95 -1.52 5.85
CA CYS A 109 3.32 -0.96 4.65
C CYS A 109 1.97 -1.61 4.37
N GLY A 110 1.90 -2.95 4.42
CA GLY A 110 0.65 -3.69 4.21
C GLY A 110 -0.39 -3.39 5.28
N LEU A 111 0.01 -3.38 6.56
CA LEU A 111 -0.87 -3.03 7.67
C LEU A 111 -1.44 -1.61 7.53
N LEU A 112 -0.56 -0.63 7.27
CA LEU A 112 -0.97 0.76 7.09
C LEU A 112 -1.94 0.93 5.92
N LEU A 113 -1.66 0.27 4.79
CA LEU A 113 -2.53 0.29 3.62
C LEU A 113 -3.92 -0.25 3.96
N VAL A 114 -4.00 -1.43 4.60
CA VAL A 114 -5.28 -2.04 4.99
C VAL A 114 -6.06 -1.10 5.90
N LYS A 115 -5.44 -0.53 6.93
CA LYS A 115 -6.06 0.47 7.83
C LYS A 115 -6.67 1.64 7.05
N ARG A 116 -5.90 2.22 6.12
CA ARG A 116 -6.34 3.37 5.31
C ARG A 116 -7.47 3.01 4.34
N VAL A 117 -7.42 1.83 3.70
CA VAL A 117 -8.48 1.34 2.80
C VAL A 117 -9.78 1.10 3.58
N VAL A 118 -9.69 0.53 4.79
CA VAL A 118 -10.84 0.32 5.68
C VAL A 118 -11.46 1.65 6.11
N LEU A 119 -10.64 2.63 6.51
CA LEU A 119 -11.11 3.98 6.84
C LEU A 119 -11.77 4.69 5.65
N ARG A 120 -11.20 4.56 4.45
CA ARG A 120 -11.79 5.07 3.20
C ARG A 120 -13.16 4.46 2.95
N PHE A 121 -13.29 3.14 3.10
CA PHE A 121 -14.58 2.46 2.96
C PHE A 121 -15.61 2.96 4.00
N LYS A 122 -15.23 3.09 5.28
CA LYS A 122 -16.12 3.64 6.33
C LYS A 122 -16.61 5.04 5.96
N SER A 123 -15.69 5.94 5.62
CA SER A 123 -16.03 7.31 5.22
C SER A 123 -16.91 7.37 3.96
N ALA A 124 -16.64 6.51 2.97
CA ALA A 124 -17.45 6.42 1.75
C ALA A 124 -18.87 5.91 2.03
N HIS A 125 -18.99 4.91 2.91
CA HIS A 125 -20.26 4.37 3.36
C HIS A 125 -21.09 5.41 4.10
N ASP A 126 -20.49 6.17 5.01
CA ASP A 126 -21.16 7.22 5.79
C ASP A 126 -21.61 8.41 4.93
N SER A 127 -20.84 8.76 3.90
CA SER A 127 -21.16 9.82 2.96
C SER A 127 -22.09 9.40 1.81
N GLY A 128 -22.30 8.09 1.61
CA GLY A 128 -23.15 7.55 0.56
C GLY A 128 -22.56 7.65 -0.86
N ASP A 129 -21.25 7.85 -1.01
CA ASP A 129 -20.59 7.86 -2.33
C ASP A 129 -20.47 6.42 -2.89
N LYS A 130 -21.49 6.01 -3.65
CA LYS A 130 -21.56 4.65 -4.22
C LYS A 130 -20.33 4.27 -5.04
N LYS A 131 -19.73 5.20 -5.79
CA LYS A 131 -18.55 4.91 -6.63
C LYS A 131 -17.33 4.62 -5.75
N LEU A 132 -17.14 5.44 -4.72
CA LEU A 132 -16.03 5.27 -3.79
C LEU A 132 -16.20 4.00 -2.92
N ILE A 133 -17.43 3.67 -2.54
CA ILE A 133 -17.75 2.41 -1.86
C ILE A 133 -17.40 1.23 -2.76
N GLU A 134 -17.89 1.22 -4.01
CA GLU A 134 -17.63 0.13 -4.95
C GLU A 134 -16.13 -0.07 -5.21
N ALA A 135 -15.39 1.00 -5.46
CA ALA A 135 -13.94 0.95 -5.66
C ALA A 135 -13.21 0.44 -4.41
N SER A 136 -13.66 0.84 -3.22
CA SER A 136 -13.06 0.38 -1.95
C SER A 136 -13.36 -1.10 -1.68
N LEU A 137 -14.60 -1.54 -1.93
CA LEU A 137 -15.00 -2.94 -1.79
C LEU A 137 -14.20 -3.86 -2.73
N LYS A 138 -14.04 -3.46 -4.00
CA LYS A 138 -13.18 -4.19 -4.96
C LYS A 138 -11.77 -4.36 -4.41
N PHE A 139 -11.20 -3.30 -3.84
CA PHE A 139 -9.85 -3.38 -3.30
C PHE A 139 -9.77 -4.29 -2.07
N VAL A 140 -10.69 -4.13 -1.10
CA VAL A 140 -10.76 -5.00 0.08
C VAL A 140 -10.90 -6.47 -0.32
N ALA A 141 -11.72 -6.78 -1.34
CA ALA A 141 -11.92 -8.15 -1.79
C ALA A 141 -10.59 -8.77 -2.27
N HIS A 142 -9.80 -8.03 -3.03
CA HIS A 142 -8.51 -8.51 -3.52
C HIS A 142 -7.42 -8.52 -2.44
N LEU A 143 -7.42 -7.60 -1.47
CA LEU A 143 -6.51 -7.67 -0.32
C LEU A 143 -6.78 -8.91 0.55
N VAL A 144 -8.06 -9.25 0.72
CA VAL A 144 -8.50 -10.48 1.41
C VAL A 144 -8.12 -11.71 0.59
N ASN A 145 -8.34 -11.70 -0.72
CA ASN A 145 -7.99 -12.82 -1.60
C ASN A 145 -6.48 -13.10 -1.65
N GLN A 146 -5.64 -12.07 -1.61
CA GLN A 146 -4.18 -12.15 -1.53
C GLN A 146 -3.65 -12.41 -0.11
N ARG A 147 -4.53 -12.70 0.86
CA ARG A 147 -4.16 -13.01 2.26
C ARG A 147 -3.35 -11.93 2.98
N ILE A 148 -3.44 -10.67 2.54
CA ILE A 148 -2.82 -9.53 3.23
C ILE A 148 -3.59 -9.21 4.53
N VAL A 149 -4.90 -9.48 4.55
CA VAL A 149 -5.77 -9.29 5.72
C VAL A 149 -6.68 -10.50 5.90
N TYR A 150 -6.97 -10.85 7.16
CA TYR A 150 -7.83 -11.98 7.47
C TYR A 150 -9.23 -11.83 6.85
N GLU A 151 -9.81 -12.96 6.47
CA GLU A 151 -11.12 -13.06 5.83
C GLU A 151 -12.27 -12.57 6.72
N LEU A 152 -12.03 -12.40 8.02
CA LEU A 152 -12.96 -11.79 8.96
C LEU A 152 -13.31 -10.35 8.57
N LEU A 153 -12.39 -9.60 7.97
CA LEU A 153 -12.69 -8.25 7.47
C LEU A 153 -13.79 -8.28 6.40
N ALA A 154 -13.73 -9.24 5.46
CA ALA A 154 -14.77 -9.39 4.45
C ALA A 154 -16.12 -9.78 5.07
N CYS A 155 -16.11 -10.57 6.14
CA CYS A 155 -17.33 -10.88 6.88
C CYS A 155 -17.94 -9.63 7.52
N ASP A 156 -17.12 -8.81 8.17
CA ASP A 156 -17.60 -7.57 8.80
C ASP A 156 -18.20 -6.61 7.77
N VAL A 157 -17.57 -6.48 6.60
CA VAL A 157 -18.05 -5.65 5.49
C VAL A 157 -19.44 -6.13 5.03
N LEU A 158 -19.60 -7.44 4.84
CA LEU A 158 -20.86 -8.03 4.39
C LEU A 158 -21.97 -7.86 5.42
N LEU A 159 -21.66 -8.04 6.71
CA LEU A 159 -22.63 -7.83 7.79
C LEU A 159 -23.03 -6.36 7.90
N LEU A 160 -22.11 -5.41 7.73
CA LEU A 160 -22.43 -3.98 7.71
C LEU A 160 -23.41 -3.64 6.58
N LEU A 161 -23.12 -4.07 5.35
CA LEU A 161 -23.97 -3.79 4.19
C LEU A 161 -25.35 -4.45 4.31
N LEU A 162 -25.44 -5.63 4.91
CA LEU A 162 -26.70 -6.38 5.07
C LEU A 162 -27.49 -5.98 6.33
N GLY A 163 -26.86 -5.31 7.30
CA GLY A 163 -27.51 -4.92 8.56
C GLY A 163 -28.66 -3.93 8.39
N ASN A 164 -28.60 -3.06 7.38
CA ASN A 164 -29.71 -2.20 6.96
C ASN A 164 -29.94 -2.39 5.45
N PRO A 165 -30.70 -3.42 5.05
CA PRO A 165 -30.77 -3.84 3.66
C PRO A 165 -31.60 -2.86 2.83
N ASN A 166 -30.92 -2.06 2.02
CA ASN A 166 -31.53 -1.31 0.92
C ASN A 166 -31.05 -1.87 -0.43
N SER A 167 -31.67 -1.46 -1.54
CA SER A 167 -31.34 -2.02 -2.86
C SER A 167 -29.88 -1.78 -3.27
N ASP A 168 -29.28 -0.64 -2.88
CA ASP A 168 -27.88 -0.31 -3.22
C ASP A 168 -26.88 -1.09 -2.37
N ASN A 169 -27.07 -1.14 -1.05
CA ASN A 169 -26.21 -1.89 -0.13
C ASN A 169 -26.21 -3.38 -0.45
N VAL A 170 -27.37 -3.94 -0.78
CA VAL A 170 -27.49 -5.36 -1.13
C VAL A 170 -26.87 -5.65 -2.49
N GLU A 171 -26.97 -4.73 -3.46
CA GLU A 171 -26.25 -4.83 -4.74
C GLU A 171 -24.73 -4.84 -4.52
N LEU A 172 -24.21 -3.92 -3.71
CA LEU A 172 -22.80 -3.86 -3.33
C LEU A 172 -22.35 -5.13 -2.59
N ALA A 173 -23.15 -5.63 -1.65
CA ALA A 173 -22.87 -6.85 -0.92
C ALA A 173 -22.82 -8.09 -1.82
N VAL A 174 -23.73 -8.17 -2.82
CA VAL A 174 -23.70 -9.26 -3.80
C VAL A 174 -22.43 -9.20 -4.63
N GLY A 175 -22.05 -8.01 -5.12
CA GLY A 175 -20.82 -7.83 -5.89
C GLY A 175 -19.57 -8.23 -5.09
N PHE A 176 -19.45 -7.71 -3.86
CA PHE A 176 -18.32 -7.99 -2.97
C PHE A 176 -18.23 -9.48 -2.60
N CYS A 177 -19.35 -10.11 -2.20
CA CYS A 177 -19.40 -11.54 -1.89
C CYS A 177 -19.06 -12.41 -3.10
N THR A 178 -19.37 -11.96 -4.32
CA THR A 178 -19.00 -12.67 -5.54
C THR A 178 -17.48 -12.71 -5.73
N GLN A 179 -16.77 -11.64 -5.37
CA GLN A 179 -15.32 -11.51 -5.56
C GLN A 179 -14.48 -12.23 -4.49
N CYS A 180 -14.88 -12.19 -3.23
CA CYS A 180 -14.15 -12.83 -2.12
C CYS A 180 -14.78 -14.13 -1.61
N GLY A 181 -15.89 -14.57 -2.23
CA GLY A 181 -16.70 -15.68 -1.75
C GLY A 181 -16.00 -17.04 -1.79
N LEU A 182 -15.10 -17.27 -2.74
CA LEU A 182 -14.28 -18.49 -2.77
C LEU A 182 -13.34 -18.57 -1.57
N LEU A 183 -12.68 -17.46 -1.23
CA LEU A 183 -11.80 -17.40 -0.06
C LEU A 183 -12.59 -17.64 1.23
N LEU A 184 -13.73 -16.97 1.38
CA LEU A 184 -14.63 -17.18 2.51
C LEU A 184 -15.16 -18.62 2.57
N GLN A 185 -15.36 -19.27 1.43
CA GLN A 185 -15.78 -20.67 1.38
C GLN A 185 -14.68 -21.62 1.90
N ASN A 186 -13.42 -21.31 1.61
CA ASN A 186 -12.28 -22.14 2.01
C ASN A 186 -11.88 -21.92 3.47
N PHE A 187 -11.83 -20.66 3.93
CA PHE A 187 -11.29 -20.30 5.25
C PHE A 187 -12.36 -19.99 6.31
N ALA A 188 -13.55 -19.51 5.92
CA ALA A 188 -14.63 -19.15 6.86
C ALA A 188 -16.02 -19.71 6.45
N PRO A 189 -16.17 -21.03 6.19
CA PRO A 189 -17.40 -21.61 5.62
C PRO A 189 -18.64 -21.42 6.51
N LEU A 190 -18.47 -21.37 7.84
CA LEU A 190 -19.56 -21.14 8.79
C LEU A 190 -20.06 -19.69 8.73
N LYS A 191 -19.15 -18.71 8.67
CA LYS A 191 -19.48 -17.29 8.53
C LYS A 191 -20.13 -17.02 7.17
N LEU A 192 -19.59 -17.61 6.10
CA LEU A 192 -20.21 -17.53 4.77
C LEU A 192 -21.63 -18.12 4.77
N ARG A 193 -21.89 -19.20 5.52
CA ARG A 193 -23.25 -19.73 5.67
C ARG A 193 -24.18 -18.72 6.35
N GLN A 194 -23.73 -18.02 7.39
CA GLN A 194 -24.50 -16.98 8.07
C GLN A 194 -24.82 -15.82 7.11
N ILE A 195 -23.84 -15.32 6.37
CA ILE A 195 -24.03 -14.25 5.36
C ILE A 195 -25.09 -14.65 4.30
N PHE A 196 -25.05 -15.90 3.81
CA PHE A 196 -26.08 -16.38 2.89
C PHE A 196 -27.47 -16.51 3.55
N GLY A 197 -27.52 -16.72 4.86
CA GLY A 197 -28.75 -16.62 5.65
C GLY A 197 -29.32 -15.21 5.63
N GLU A 198 -28.48 -14.19 5.79
CA GLU A 198 -28.89 -12.78 5.72
C GLU A 198 -29.42 -12.40 4.33
N PHE A 199 -28.75 -12.82 3.24
CA PHE A 199 -29.29 -12.64 1.89
C PHE A 199 -30.66 -13.29 1.70
N LEU A 200 -30.87 -14.48 2.28
CA LEU A 200 -32.16 -15.17 2.23
C LEU A 200 -33.23 -14.43 3.05
N HIS A 201 -32.86 -13.86 4.19
CA HIS A 201 -33.74 -13.03 5.02
C HIS A 201 -34.21 -11.79 4.25
N VAL A 202 -33.30 -11.10 3.55
CA VAL A 202 -33.61 -9.98 2.66
C VAL A 202 -34.59 -10.39 1.56
N LEU A 203 -34.39 -11.54 0.91
CA LEU A 203 -35.31 -12.07 -0.09
C LEU A 203 -36.70 -12.36 0.47
N ARG A 204 -36.79 -12.95 1.66
CA ARG A 204 -38.06 -13.31 2.31
C ARG A 204 -38.88 -12.09 2.71
N LYS A 205 -38.23 -11.06 3.22
CA LYS A 205 -38.89 -9.80 3.58
C LYS A 205 -39.42 -9.04 2.37
N GLY A 206 -38.78 -9.20 1.20
CA GLY A 206 -39.22 -8.57 -0.05
C GLY A 206 -39.01 -7.06 -0.08
N GLU A 207 -38.16 -6.52 0.82
CA GLU A 207 -37.91 -5.08 0.99
C GLU A 207 -37.00 -4.48 -0.12
N VAL A 208 -36.46 -5.32 -1.02
CA VAL A 208 -35.57 -4.91 -2.12
C VAL A 208 -36.21 -5.09 -3.50
N GLY A 209 -35.80 -4.26 -4.46
CA GLY A 209 -36.32 -4.29 -5.82
C GLY A 209 -36.05 -5.62 -6.56
N LYS A 210 -36.92 -5.96 -7.52
CA LYS A 210 -36.83 -7.22 -8.31
C LYS A 210 -35.46 -7.48 -8.92
N ARG A 211 -34.79 -6.43 -9.41
CA ARG A 211 -33.41 -6.51 -9.94
C ARG A 211 -32.44 -7.09 -8.91
N VAL A 212 -32.46 -6.57 -7.68
CA VAL A 212 -31.59 -7.00 -6.59
C VAL A 212 -31.93 -8.42 -6.15
N GLN A 213 -33.20 -8.78 -6.11
CA GLN A 213 -33.62 -10.17 -5.84
C GLN A 213 -33.01 -11.15 -6.85
N VAL A 214 -33.03 -10.80 -8.14
CA VAL A 214 -32.39 -11.60 -9.20
C VAL A 214 -30.87 -11.68 -8.99
N MET A 215 -30.22 -10.60 -8.55
CA MET A 215 -28.79 -10.61 -8.23
C MET A 215 -28.46 -11.57 -7.08
N ILE A 216 -29.27 -11.57 -6.02
CA ILE A 216 -29.10 -12.54 -4.92
C ILE A 216 -29.27 -13.97 -5.44
N LEU A 217 -30.29 -14.26 -6.26
CA LEU A 217 -30.49 -15.60 -6.83
C LEU A 217 -29.31 -16.03 -7.73
N LYS A 218 -28.73 -15.10 -8.49
CA LYS A 218 -27.49 -15.34 -9.25
C LYS A 218 -26.33 -15.67 -8.32
N LEU A 219 -26.13 -14.94 -7.22
CA LEU A 219 -25.11 -15.24 -6.21
C LEU A 219 -25.27 -16.65 -5.61
N PHE A 220 -26.50 -17.09 -5.35
CA PHE A 220 -26.76 -18.46 -4.88
C PHE A 220 -26.35 -19.51 -5.92
N SER A 221 -26.52 -19.20 -7.20
CA SER A 221 -26.05 -20.06 -8.29
C SER A 221 -24.53 -20.12 -8.36
N VAL A 222 -23.85 -18.98 -8.15
CA VAL A 222 -22.38 -18.91 -8.03
C VAL A 222 -21.86 -19.72 -6.85
N LYS A 223 -22.53 -19.65 -5.68
CA LYS A 223 -22.18 -20.51 -4.53
C LYS A 223 -22.36 -22.00 -4.84
N LYS A 224 -23.43 -22.37 -5.55
CA LYS A 224 -23.66 -23.77 -5.95
C LYS A 224 -22.58 -24.30 -6.89
N SER A 225 -22.04 -23.45 -7.77
CA SER A 225 -20.89 -23.78 -8.61
C SER A 225 -19.55 -23.65 -7.89
N ARG A 226 -19.54 -23.44 -6.56
CA ARG A 226 -18.35 -23.23 -5.72
C ARG A 226 -17.43 -22.13 -6.27
N PHE A 227 -18.02 -21.03 -6.73
CA PHE A 227 -17.29 -19.87 -7.25
C PHE A 227 -16.28 -20.20 -8.37
N ARG A 228 -16.51 -21.25 -9.16
CA ARG A 228 -15.57 -21.71 -10.20
C ARG A 228 -15.09 -20.62 -11.16
N ASN A 229 -15.94 -19.64 -11.47
CA ASN A 229 -15.63 -18.53 -12.38
C ASN A 229 -15.08 -17.28 -11.66
N TYR A 230 -14.89 -17.35 -10.34
CA TYR A 230 -14.45 -16.27 -9.48
C TYR A 230 -13.34 -16.80 -8.57
N GLN A 231 -12.17 -17.04 -9.18
CA GLN A 231 -10.97 -17.45 -8.45
C GLN A 231 -10.51 -16.33 -7.52
N CYS A 232 -9.88 -16.70 -6.40
CA CYS A 232 -9.36 -15.74 -5.43
C CYS A 232 -8.28 -14.87 -6.07
N VAL A 233 -7.32 -15.55 -6.68
CA VAL A 233 -6.17 -15.00 -7.37
C VAL A 233 -6.20 -15.63 -8.77
N VAL A 234 -5.86 -14.85 -9.80
CA VAL A 234 -5.75 -15.40 -11.16
C VAL A 234 -4.44 -16.17 -11.28
N ASP A 235 -4.40 -17.17 -12.15
CA ASP A 235 -3.25 -18.08 -12.25
C ASP A 235 -1.91 -17.35 -12.43
N GLU A 236 -1.88 -16.19 -13.11
CA GLU A 236 -0.66 -15.39 -13.28
C GLU A 236 -0.17 -14.70 -12.00
N LEU A 237 -1.00 -14.65 -10.96
CA LEU A 237 -0.72 -13.97 -9.69
C LEU A 237 -0.56 -14.93 -8.50
N ASP A 238 -0.82 -16.24 -8.67
CA ASP A 238 -0.89 -17.21 -7.57
C ASP A 238 0.49 -17.44 -6.92
N ASP A 239 1.53 -17.52 -7.74
CA ASP A 239 2.92 -17.80 -7.31
C ASP A 239 3.75 -16.53 -7.06
N ILE A 240 3.12 -15.40 -6.78
CA ILE A 240 3.84 -14.13 -6.59
C ILE A 240 4.54 -14.02 -5.23
N VAL A 241 3.98 -14.66 -4.19
CA VAL A 241 4.57 -14.71 -2.84
C VAL A 241 4.41 -16.12 -2.29
N GLU A 242 5.51 -16.71 -1.83
CA GLU A 242 5.50 -18.03 -1.20
C GLU A 242 4.64 -18.04 0.08
N VAL A 243 3.97 -19.16 0.36
CA VAL A 243 2.95 -19.26 1.42
C VAL A 243 3.54 -18.98 2.81
N ASP A 244 4.79 -19.34 3.05
CA ASP A 244 5.52 -19.13 4.31
C ASP A 244 6.04 -17.69 4.48
N GLU A 245 6.17 -16.93 3.39
CA GLU A 245 6.51 -15.50 3.42
C GLU A 245 5.27 -14.59 3.56
N GLN A 246 4.07 -15.13 3.42
CA GLN A 246 2.83 -14.35 3.55
C GLN A 246 2.60 -13.84 4.97
N VAL A 247 2.43 -12.51 5.09
CA VAL A 247 2.05 -11.87 6.36
C VAL A 247 0.59 -11.41 6.32
N THR A 248 -0.26 -12.00 7.16
CA THR A 248 -1.69 -11.64 7.24
C THR A 248 -1.98 -10.77 8.46
N HIS A 249 -2.61 -9.62 8.21
CA HIS A 249 -2.95 -8.65 9.25
C HIS A 249 -4.34 -8.88 9.85
N ASP A 250 -4.48 -8.65 11.15
CA ASP A 250 -5.76 -8.60 11.84
C ASP A 250 -6.27 -7.15 11.92
N VAL A 251 -7.13 -6.80 10.96
CA VAL A 251 -7.83 -5.51 10.93
C VAL A 251 -9.31 -5.81 10.77
N SER A 252 -10.11 -5.36 11.74
CA SER A 252 -11.57 -5.50 11.72
C SER A 252 -12.24 -4.14 11.56
N LEU A 253 -13.37 -4.11 10.85
CA LEU A 253 -14.22 -2.91 10.78
C LEU A 253 -14.79 -2.53 12.14
N LEU A 254 -14.96 -3.49 13.05
CA LEU A 254 -15.55 -3.29 14.38
C LEU A 254 -14.55 -2.71 15.38
N MET A 255 -13.26 -2.59 15.02
CA MET A 255 -12.29 -1.91 15.86
C MET A 255 -12.69 -0.45 16.07
N HIS A 256 -12.69 -0.03 17.35
CA HIS A 256 -13.06 1.32 17.77
C HIS A 256 -12.08 2.38 17.27
N GLU A 257 -10.79 2.05 17.20
CA GLU A 257 -9.75 2.99 16.79
C GLU A 257 -8.87 2.36 15.70
N ILE A 258 -8.96 2.93 14.49
CA ILE A 258 -8.04 2.64 13.39
C ILE A 258 -7.34 3.95 13.07
N TYR A 259 -6.01 3.98 13.26
CA TYR A 259 -5.21 5.16 13.00
C TYR A 259 -4.64 5.14 11.57
N PRO A 260 -4.84 6.20 10.77
CA PRO A 260 -4.32 6.25 9.41
C PRO A 260 -2.85 6.67 9.31
N GLU A 261 -2.21 7.05 10.43
CA GLU A 261 -0.82 7.53 10.48
C GLU A 261 -0.53 8.61 9.41
N ASN A 262 -1.37 9.64 9.28
CA ASN A 262 -1.19 10.67 8.24
C ASN A 262 0.14 11.44 8.34
N SER A 263 0.76 11.46 9.53
CA SER A 263 2.06 12.12 9.75
C SER A 263 3.19 11.54 8.92
N VAL A 264 3.07 10.30 8.42
CA VAL A 264 4.11 9.63 7.62
C VAL A 264 3.99 9.93 6.12
N ASP A 265 3.01 10.75 5.75
CA ASP A 265 2.86 11.24 4.38
C ASP A 265 3.67 12.53 4.15
N GLU A 266 4.07 13.19 5.23
CA GLU A 266 4.78 14.46 5.21
C GLU A 266 6.26 14.26 5.52
N PHE A 267 7.11 15.05 4.86
CA PHE A 267 8.53 15.08 5.17
C PHE A 267 8.75 15.58 6.60
N ASN A 268 9.45 14.79 7.42
CA ASN A 268 9.84 15.17 8.77
C ASN A 268 11.37 15.14 8.92
N PRO A 269 12.02 16.30 9.13
CA PRO A 269 13.48 16.37 9.28
C PRO A 269 13.99 15.76 10.59
N ASN A 270 13.10 15.55 11.57
CA ASN A 270 13.44 15.05 12.91
C ASN A 270 13.09 13.56 13.08
N LEU A 271 12.70 12.85 12.01
CA LEU A 271 12.68 11.39 12.07
C LEU A 271 14.14 10.96 12.18
N GLU A 272 14.62 10.72 13.41
CA GLU A 272 15.90 10.08 13.64
C GLU A 272 15.88 8.75 12.88
N PHE A 273 16.74 8.65 11.88
CA PHE A 273 17.05 7.41 11.18
C PHE A 273 17.69 6.48 12.21
N ASP A 274 16.88 5.75 12.97
CA ASP A 274 17.37 4.83 14.00
C ASP A 274 18.30 3.79 13.34
N TYR A 275 19.33 3.34 14.06
CA TYR A 275 20.29 2.33 13.62
C TYR A 275 19.62 1.02 13.12
N GLY A 276 18.35 0.78 13.47
CA GLY A 276 17.53 -0.29 12.91
C GLY A 276 17.16 -0.13 11.42
N HIS A 277 17.16 1.09 10.87
CA HIS A 277 16.95 1.36 9.43
C HIS A 277 18.12 0.86 8.58
N GLU A 278 19.37 1.10 9.00
CA GLU A 278 20.56 0.62 8.27
C GLU A 278 20.60 -0.90 8.20
N ILE A 279 20.26 -1.58 9.31
CA ILE A 279 20.28 -3.05 9.35
C ILE A 279 19.18 -3.66 8.48
N ARG A 280 17.99 -3.03 8.40
CA ARG A 280 16.90 -3.49 7.53
C ARG A 280 17.17 -3.16 6.06
N SER A 281 17.66 -1.96 5.73
CA SER A 281 17.99 -1.64 4.33
C SER A 281 19.15 -2.49 3.82
N ASP A 282 20.18 -2.73 4.63
CA ASP A 282 21.31 -3.61 4.27
C ASP A 282 20.85 -5.08 4.13
N ARG A 283 19.91 -5.54 4.97
CA ARG A 283 19.33 -6.89 4.84
C ARG A 283 18.45 -7.03 3.59
N THR A 284 17.65 -6.02 3.26
CA THR A 284 16.84 -6.00 2.03
C THR A 284 17.73 -5.96 0.78
N VAL A 285 18.77 -5.13 0.76
CA VAL A 285 19.74 -5.10 -0.36
C VAL A 285 20.40 -6.47 -0.56
N ARG A 286 20.74 -7.18 0.51
CA ARG A 286 21.33 -8.53 0.42
C ARG A 286 20.39 -9.58 -0.18
N ILE A 287 19.12 -9.62 0.22
CA ILE A 287 18.15 -10.60 -0.31
C ILE A 287 18.03 -10.49 -1.84
N TRP A 288 17.97 -9.26 -2.38
CA TRP A 288 17.85 -9.05 -3.82
C TRP A 288 19.18 -9.12 -4.58
N CYS A 289 20.32 -9.02 -3.89
CA CYS A 289 21.65 -9.18 -4.48
C CYS A 289 22.12 -10.65 -4.49
N GLU A 290 21.67 -11.48 -3.55
CA GLU A 290 22.00 -12.91 -3.49
C GLU A 290 21.28 -13.73 -4.57
N ASP A 291 20.18 -13.23 -5.14
CA ASP A 291 19.52 -13.80 -6.33
C ASP A 291 20.26 -13.52 -7.66
N VAL A 292 21.44 -12.90 -7.60
CA VAL A 292 22.33 -12.70 -8.77
C VAL A 292 23.52 -13.67 -8.69
N GLU A 293 23.24 -14.95 -8.45
CA GLU A 293 24.17 -16.04 -8.74
C GLU A 293 23.53 -16.97 -9.79
N ASP A 294 23.54 -16.53 -11.05
CA ASP A 294 24.07 -17.33 -12.16
C ASP A 294 23.99 -16.55 -13.50
N GLY A 295 25.16 -16.39 -14.12
CA GLY A 295 25.28 -16.12 -15.56
C GLY A 295 25.32 -14.65 -15.98
N ASP A 296 26.48 -14.01 -15.82
CA ASP A 296 27.25 -13.52 -16.98
C ASP A 296 28.55 -12.87 -16.49
N GLU A 297 29.69 -13.53 -16.77
CA GLU A 297 31.00 -12.90 -16.72
C GLU A 297 31.02 -11.75 -17.72
N VAL A 298 30.82 -10.51 -17.24
CA VAL A 298 31.02 -9.33 -18.05
C VAL A 298 32.52 -9.19 -18.31
N SER A 299 32.96 -9.61 -19.49
CA SER A 299 34.36 -9.53 -19.91
C SER A 299 34.83 -8.08 -19.87
N SER A 300 36.08 -7.90 -19.45
CA SER A 300 36.73 -6.61 -19.17
C SER A 300 36.96 -5.70 -20.39
N ASP A 301 36.40 -6.04 -21.55
CA ASP A 301 36.64 -5.35 -22.83
C ASP A 301 35.57 -4.30 -23.20
N ASP A 302 34.42 -4.26 -22.50
CA ASP A 302 33.35 -3.31 -22.83
C ASP A 302 33.42 -1.97 -22.07
N VAL A 303 34.30 -1.84 -21.06
CA VAL A 303 34.51 -0.59 -20.32
C VAL A 303 35.39 0.41 -21.09
N ALA A 304 36.17 -0.06 -22.08
CA ALA A 304 37.10 0.78 -22.84
C ALA A 304 36.45 1.58 -24.00
N LYS A 305 35.14 1.44 -24.26
CA LYS A 305 34.47 2.11 -25.39
C LYS A 305 33.62 3.34 -25.04
N PHE A 306 33.55 3.72 -23.76
CA PHE A 306 32.78 4.90 -23.32
C PHE A 306 33.62 6.16 -23.08
N GLU A 307 34.95 6.07 -23.02
CA GLU A 307 35.82 7.24 -22.79
C GLU A 307 36.20 7.99 -24.09
N ASP A 308 36.02 7.40 -25.27
CA ASP A 308 36.51 7.97 -26.54
C ASP A 308 35.47 8.85 -27.27
N LYS A 309 34.42 9.31 -26.57
CA LYS A 309 33.36 10.17 -27.15
C LYS A 309 33.09 11.47 -26.41
N ILE A 310 33.95 11.84 -25.47
CA ILE A 310 33.95 13.17 -24.84
C ILE A 310 35.38 13.76 -24.89
N GLY A 311 35.92 13.82 -26.11
CA GLY A 311 37.08 14.63 -26.49
C GLY A 311 36.70 15.58 -27.61
#